data_AF-A0A1M7DHT1-F1
#
_entry.id   AF-A0A1M7DHT1-F1
#
_cell.length_a   1.000
_cell.length_b   1.000
_cell.length_c   1.000
_cell.angle_alpha   90.00
_cell.angle_beta   90.00
_cell.angle_gamma   90.00
#
_symmetry.space_group_name_H-M   'P 1'
#
loop_
_entity.id
_entity.type
_entity.pdbx_description
1 polymer ?
#
loop_
_entity_poly.entity_id
_entity_poly.type
_entity_poly.pdbx_seq_one_letter_code
_entity_poly.pdbx_strand_id
1 'polypeptide(L)'
;MEKSNNMQQEKFGEKDFQNIIGNLLRYGVWISLAVAFIGGIVYLMGHSTDIENYSVFHENDRNIFEVIGDIYNGVVQGKGESLIFFGIILLFLTPVFRVLLSLFSFLLEKDYLYVVITLIVILIILISVSFGFSH
;
A
#
# COMPACT_ATOMS: atom_id res chain seq x y z
N MET A 1 28.66 -23.88 28.69
CA MET A 1 27.19 -23.96 28.63
C MET A 1 26.53 -22.61 28.33
N GLU A 2 27.25 -21.48 28.43
CA GLU A 2 26.71 -20.13 28.18
C GLU A 2 26.54 -19.76 26.68
N LYS A 3 27.40 -20.30 25.80
CA LYS A 3 27.36 -20.00 24.35
C LYS A 3 26.16 -20.60 23.61
N SER A 4 25.49 -21.63 24.14
CA SER A 4 24.33 -22.24 23.46
C SER A 4 23.05 -21.41 23.62
N ASN A 5 22.89 -20.69 24.74
CA ASN A 5 21.70 -19.86 24.98
C ASN A 5 21.68 -18.63 24.08
N ASN A 6 22.82 -17.96 23.85
CA ASN A 6 22.87 -16.76 23.00
C ASN A 6 22.60 -17.08 21.52
N MET A 7 23.14 -18.20 21.01
CA MET A 7 22.90 -18.66 19.64
C MET A 7 21.44 -19.07 19.40
N GLN A 8 20.76 -19.61 20.41
CA GLN A 8 19.33 -19.93 20.30
C GLN A 8 18.45 -18.69 20.38
N GLN A 9 18.80 -17.69 21.20
CA GLN A 9 18.03 -16.44 21.27
C GLN A 9 18.13 -15.57 20.01
N GLU A 10 19.33 -15.45 19.41
CA GLU A 10 19.48 -14.71 18.13
C GLU A 10 18.67 -15.37 17.01
N LYS A 11 18.74 -16.71 16.90
CA LYS A 11 18.00 -17.46 15.86
C LYS A 11 16.49 -17.43 16.05
N PHE A 12 16.01 -17.31 17.29
CA PHE A 12 14.59 -17.18 17.62
C PHE A 12 14.09 -15.78 17.25
N GLY A 13 14.83 -14.73 17.61
CA GLY A 13 14.51 -13.35 17.25
C GLY A 13 14.49 -13.09 15.74
N GLU A 14 15.45 -13.64 14.99
CA GLU A 14 15.50 -13.48 13.52
C GLU A 14 14.33 -14.16 12.81
N LYS A 15 14.01 -15.42 13.17
CA LYS A 15 12.89 -16.16 12.58
C LYS A 15 11.54 -15.54 12.92
N ASP A 16 11.36 -15.10 14.16
CA ASP A 16 10.12 -14.45 14.58
C ASP A 16 9.95 -13.11 13.85
N PHE A 17 11.02 -12.34 13.67
CA PHE A 17 10.97 -11.08 12.94
C PHE A 17 10.61 -11.28 11.46
N GLN A 18 11.22 -12.26 10.78
CA GLN A 18 10.87 -12.61 9.40
C GLN A 18 9.41 -13.09 9.26
N ASN A 19 8.92 -13.88 10.22
CA ASN A 19 7.53 -14.33 10.24
C ASN A 19 6.54 -13.18 10.50
N ILE A 20 6.87 -12.26 11.41
CA ILE A 20 6.05 -11.08 11.69
C ILE A 20 5.98 -10.18 10.46
N ILE A 21 7.12 -9.94 9.78
CA ILE A 21 7.14 -9.20 8.52
C ILE A 21 6.23 -9.89 7.51
N GLY A 22 6.43 -11.18 7.25
CA GLY A 22 5.65 -11.93 6.25
C GLY A 22 4.14 -11.89 6.52
N ASN A 23 3.75 -12.05 7.78
CA ASN A 23 2.35 -12.00 8.19
C ASN A 23 1.76 -10.59 8.08
N LEU A 24 2.49 -9.55 8.51
CA LEU A 24 2.04 -8.16 8.40
C LEU A 24 1.77 -7.78 6.95
N LEU A 25 2.66 -8.16 6.02
CA LEU A 25 2.47 -7.93 4.59
C LEU A 25 1.25 -8.69 4.05
N ARG A 26 1.07 -9.96 4.44
CA ARG A 26 -0.06 -10.77 3.98
C ARG A 26 -1.40 -10.18 4.45
N TYR A 27 -1.50 -9.81 5.72
CA TYR A 27 -2.71 -9.17 6.26
C TYR A 27 -2.97 -7.81 5.61
N GLY A 28 -1.94 -7.01 5.30
CA GLY A 28 -2.10 -5.74 4.60
C GLY A 28 -2.79 -5.86 3.23
N VAL A 29 -2.44 -6.89 2.44
CA VAL A 29 -3.11 -7.17 1.15
C VAL A 29 -4.57 -7.60 1.38
N TRP A 30 -4.81 -8.51 2.32
CA TRP A 30 -6.17 -8.98 2.63
C TRP A 30 -7.07 -7.84 3.12
N ILE A 31 -6.54 -6.94 3.95
CA ILE A 31 -7.26 -5.75 4.42
C ILE A 31 -7.56 -4.81 3.24
N SER A 32 -6.59 -4.53 2.38
CA SER A 32 -6.79 -3.66 1.21
C SER A 32 -7.86 -4.23 0.27
N LEU A 33 -7.83 -5.53 0.01
CA LEU A 33 -8.85 -6.22 -0.79
C LEU A 33 -10.22 -6.16 -0.11
N ALA A 34 -10.31 -6.40 1.20
CA ALA A 34 -11.57 -6.33 1.91
C ALA A 34 -12.16 -4.91 1.89
N VAL A 35 -11.33 -3.88 2.11
CA VAL A 35 -11.77 -2.47 2.07
C VAL A 35 -12.24 -2.09 0.68
N ALA A 36 -11.48 -2.42 -0.37
CA ALA A 36 -11.88 -2.15 -1.76
C ALA A 36 -13.17 -2.92 -2.14
N PHE A 37 -13.32 -4.16 -1.69
CA PHE A 37 -14.50 -4.98 -1.94
C PHE A 37 -15.75 -4.43 -1.23
N ILE A 38 -15.62 -4.04 0.04
CA ILE A 38 -16.70 -3.38 0.79
C ILE A 38 -17.06 -2.05 0.13
N GLY A 39 -16.07 -1.27 -0.34
CA GLY A 39 -16.30 -0.02 -1.06
C GLY A 39 -17.06 -0.24 -2.36
N GLY A 40 -16.70 -1.28 -3.11
CA GLY A 40 -17.43 -1.73 -4.29
C GLY A 40 -18.88 -2.08 -3.99
N ILE A 41 -19.14 -2.83 -2.90
CA ILE A 41 -20.51 -3.21 -2.51
C ILE A 41 -21.32 -1.97 -2.10
N VAL A 42 -20.76 -1.10 -1.26
CA VAL A 42 -21.43 0.14 -0.80
C VAL A 42 -21.73 1.06 -1.97
N TYR A 43 -20.80 1.19 -2.91
CA TYR A 43 -21.02 1.93 -4.15
C TYR A 43 -22.17 1.33 -4.96
N LEU A 44 -22.17 0.01 -5.19
CA LEU A 44 -23.18 -0.67 -5.98
C LEU A 44 -24.59 -0.59 -5.35
N MET A 45 -24.66 -0.61 -4.01
CA MET A 45 -25.91 -0.44 -3.26
C MET A 45 -26.40 1.02 -3.23
N GLY A 46 -25.50 2.00 -3.21
CA GLY A 46 -25.83 3.42 -3.19
C GLY A 46 -26.13 4.05 -4.57
N HIS A 47 -25.65 3.45 -5.67
CA HIS A 47 -25.73 4.01 -7.04
C HIS A 47 -26.71 3.27 -7.98
N SER A 48 -27.79 2.65 -7.46
CA SER A 48 -28.81 2.10 -8.37
C SER A 48 -29.67 3.18 -9.07
N THR A 49 -29.60 4.46 -8.67
CA THR A 49 -30.46 5.52 -9.23
C THR A 49 -29.84 6.89 -9.49
N ASP A 50 -28.58 7.17 -9.13
CA ASP A 50 -27.96 8.46 -9.43
C ASP A 50 -26.96 8.35 -10.58
N ILE A 51 -27.35 8.96 -11.70
CA ILE A 51 -26.49 9.18 -12.86
C ILE A 51 -25.60 10.37 -12.49
N GLU A 52 -24.50 10.10 -11.79
CA GLU A 52 -23.45 11.09 -11.57
C GLU A 52 -22.99 11.60 -12.95
N ASN A 53 -23.23 12.88 -13.16
CA ASN A 53 -23.00 13.54 -14.44
C ASN A 53 -21.49 13.80 -14.56
N TYR A 54 -20.76 12.84 -15.12
CA TYR A 54 -19.33 12.96 -15.49
C TYR A 54 -19.04 14.04 -16.55
N SER A 55 -20.00 14.90 -16.90
CA SER A 55 -19.85 15.88 -17.98
C SER A 55 -19.14 17.17 -17.56
N VAL A 56 -18.80 17.32 -16.27
CA VAL A 56 -18.04 18.49 -15.80
C VAL A 56 -16.74 18.05 -15.11
N PHE A 57 -15.81 17.56 -15.92
CA PHE A 57 -14.39 17.59 -15.57
C PHE A 57 -13.95 19.06 -15.46
N HIS A 58 -14.11 19.65 -14.28
CA HIS A 58 -13.36 20.85 -13.95
C HIS A 58 -11.90 20.41 -13.75
N GLU A 59 -11.10 20.68 -14.77
CA GLU A 59 -9.64 20.74 -14.71
C GLU A 59 -9.26 21.86 -13.73
N ASN A 60 -9.45 21.63 -12.44
CA ASN A 60 -8.85 22.45 -11.42
C ASN A 60 -7.59 21.72 -10.97
N ASP A 61 -6.47 22.45 -10.94
CA ASP A 61 -5.22 22.16 -10.24
C ASP A 61 -5.48 21.90 -8.73
N ARG A 62 -6.29 20.89 -8.41
CA ARG A 62 -6.57 20.50 -7.04
C ARG A 62 -5.37 19.74 -6.54
N ASN A 63 -4.74 20.30 -5.53
CA ASN A 63 -3.62 19.68 -4.86
C ASN A 63 -4.02 18.26 -4.41
N ILE A 64 -3.14 17.27 -4.61
CA ILE A 64 -3.35 15.88 -4.16
C ILE A 64 -3.77 15.81 -2.68
N PHE A 65 -3.30 16.74 -1.85
CA PHE A 65 -3.66 16.85 -0.44
C PHE A 65 -5.14 17.20 -0.21
N GLU A 66 -5.74 18.00 -1.09
CA GLU A 66 -7.15 18.39 -1.02
C GLU A 66 -8.04 17.21 -1.44
N VAL A 67 -7.64 16.49 -2.49
CA VAL A 67 -8.32 15.25 -2.93
C VAL A 67 -8.25 14.16 -1.87
N ILE A 68 -7.10 13.98 -1.21
CA ILE A 68 -6.98 13.03 -0.08
C ILE A 68 -7.87 13.45 1.10
N GLY A 69 -7.96 14.76 1.38
CA GLY A 69 -8.86 15.31 2.39
C GLY A 69 -10.34 15.04 2.08
N ASP A 70 -10.74 15.22 0.82
CA ASP A 70 -12.10 14.94 0.36
C ASP A 70 -12.42 13.44 0.38
N ILE A 71 -11.45 12.58 0.04
CA ILE A 71 -11.59 11.12 0.18
C ILE A 71 -11.76 10.74 1.66
N TYR A 72 -10.97 11.30 2.56
CA TYR A 72 -11.08 11.03 4.00
C TYR A 72 -12.46 11.44 4.54
N ASN A 73 -12.90 12.66 4.22
CA ASN A 73 -14.21 13.16 4.62
C ASN A 73 -15.35 12.33 3.99
N GLY A 74 -15.20 11.91 2.74
CA GLY A 74 -16.16 11.06 2.03
C GLY A 74 -16.25 9.64 2.59
N VAL A 75 -15.12 9.06 3.03
CA VAL A 75 -15.07 7.77 3.74
C VAL A 75 -15.82 7.88 5.08
N VAL A 76 -15.58 8.96 5.83
CA VAL A 76 -16.28 9.22 7.10
C VAL A 76 -17.79 9.44 6.89
N GLN A 77 -18.18 10.04 5.76
CA GLN A 77 -19.58 10.24 5.37
C GLN A 77 -20.23 8.99 4.73
N GLY A 78 -19.49 7.90 4.53
CA GLY A 78 -20.02 6.66 3.94
C GLY A 78 -20.28 6.73 2.44
N LYS A 79 -19.65 7.67 1.71
CA LYS A 79 -19.74 7.75 0.25
C LYS A 79 -18.98 6.57 -0.37
N GLY A 80 -19.67 5.75 -1.16
CA GLY A 80 -19.11 4.55 -1.79
C GLY A 80 -17.91 4.85 -2.70
N GLU A 81 -17.94 5.94 -3.45
CA GLU A 81 -16.85 6.38 -4.34
C GLU A 81 -15.55 6.64 -3.56
N SER A 82 -15.64 7.37 -2.44
CA SER A 82 -14.48 7.67 -1.59
C SER A 82 -13.92 6.41 -0.93
N LEU A 83 -14.77 5.44 -0.58
CA LEU A 83 -14.32 4.15 -0.04
C LEU A 83 -13.55 3.31 -1.08
N ILE A 84 -13.99 3.34 -2.34
CA ILE A 84 -13.29 2.70 -3.46
C ILE A 84 -11.93 3.36 -3.67
N PHE A 85 -11.87 4.68 -3.78
CA PHE A 85 -10.61 5.41 -3.95
C PHE A 85 -9.63 5.14 -2.80
N PHE A 86 -10.14 5.11 -1.57
CA PHE A 86 -9.34 4.74 -0.40
C PHE A 86 -8.82 3.30 -0.50
N GLY A 87 -9.66 2.35 -0.92
CA GLY A 87 -9.24 0.97 -1.18
C GLY A 87 -8.18 0.85 -2.28
N ILE A 88 -8.29 1.64 -3.35
CA ILE A 88 -7.30 1.71 -4.44
C ILE A 88 -5.97 2.27 -3.92
N ILE A 89 -6.01 3.34 -3.11
CA ILE A 89 -4.81 3.90 -2.49
C ILE A 89 -4.12 2.84 -1.63
N LEU A 90 -4.87 2.10 -0.82
CA LEU A 90 -4.32 0.99 -0.02
C LEU A 90 -3.74 -0.13 -0.90
N LEU A 91 -4.42 -0.49 -1.99
CA LEU A 91 -3.95 -1.50 -2.94
C LEU A 91 -2.66 -1.08 -3.65
N PHE A 92 -2.50 0.22 -3.93
CA PHE A 92 -1.30 0.77 -4.55
C PHE A 92 -0.17 0.98 -3.54
N LEU A 93 -0.49 1.32 -2.29
CA LEU A 93 0.47 1.51 -1.21
C LEU A 93 1.08 0.18 -0.73
N THR A 94 0.28 -0.88 -0.70
CA THR A 94 0.71 -2.22 -0.27
C THR A 94 1.93 -2.79 -1.04
N PRO A 95 1.99 -2.76 -2.39
CA PRO A 95 3.16 -3.20 -3.13
C PRO A 95 4.38 -2.28 -2.90
N VAL A 96 4.19 -0.98 -2.64
CA VAL A 96 5.29 -0.08 -2.28
C VAL A 96 5.90 -0.47 -0.93
N PHE A 97 5.06 -0.67 0.10
CA PHE A 97 5.50 -1.18 1.40
C PHE A 97 6.21 -2.53 1.28
N ARG A 98 5.74 -3.41 0.40
CA ARG A 98 6.40 -4.69 0.12
C ARG A 98 7.83 -4.51 -0.37
N VAL A 99 8.04 -3.63 -1.36
CA VAL A 99 9.37 -3.38 -1.93
C VAL A 99 10.31 -2.75 -0.89
N LEU A 100 9.80 -1.84 -0.05
CA LEU A 100 10.57 -1.23 1.03
C LEU A 100 10.94 -2.25 2.12
N LEU A 101 10.01 -3.10 2.54
CA LEU A 101 10.26 -4.12 3.56
C LEU A 101 11.22 -5.21 3.06
N SER A 102 11.14 -5.61 1.77
CA SER A 102 12.15 -6.51 1.19
C SER A 102 13.53 -5.86 1.16
N LEU A 103 13.62 -4.57 0.80
CA LEU A 103 14.89 -3.85 0.82
C LEU A 103 15.51 -3.85 2.22
N PHE A 104 14.71 -3.53 3.25
CA PHE A 104 15.17 -3.51 4.64
C PHE A 104 15.62 -4.90 5.09
N SER A 105 14.88 -5.95 4.72
CA SER A 105 15.24 -7.33 5.04
C SER A 105 16.58 -7.73 4.40
N PHE A 106 16.80 -7.40 3.12
CA PHE A 106 18.07 -7.69 2.43
C PHE A 106 19.26 -6.90 2.99
N LEU A 107 19.02 -5.66 3.44
CA LEU A 107 20.05 -4.85 4.11
C LEU A 107 20.46 -5.47 5.45
N LEU A 108 19.50 -5.96 6.23
CA LEU A 108 19.76 -6.63 7.51
C LEU A 108 20.50 -7.97 7.30
N GLU A 109 20.10 -8.73 6.28
CA GLU A 109 20.70 -10.02 5.92
C GLU A 109 22.06 -9.88 5.20
N LYS A 110 22.50 -8.64 4.90
CA LYS A 110 23.72 -8.31 4.15
C LYS A 110 23.80 -8.97 2.78
N ASP A 111 22.66 -9.26 2.16
CA ASP A 111 22.61 -9.79 0.80
C ASP A 111 22.65 -8.64 -0.22
N TYR A 112 23.88 -8.20 -0.52
CA TYR A 112 24.13 -7.07 -1.41
C TYR A 112 23.59 -7.28 -2.83
N LEU A 113 23.44 -8.52 -3.32
CA LEU A 113 22.91 -8.78 -4.66
C LEU A 113 21.42 -8.44 -4.72
N TYR A 114 20.65 -8.86 -3.72
CA TYR A 114 19.21 -8.56 -3.65
C TYR A 114 18.94 -7.09 -3.30
N VAL A 115 19.81 -6.44 -2.53
CA VAL A 115 19.76 -4.98 -2.31
C VAL A 115 19.86 -4.22 -3.64
N VAL A 116 20.84 -4.56 -4.48
CA VAL A 116 21.03 -3.89 -5.79
C VAL A 116 19.81 -4.09 -6.69
N ILE A 117 19.28 -5.31 -6.78
CA ILE A 117 18.08 -5.60 -7.58
C ILE A 117 16.90 -4.77 -7.08
N THR A 118 16.67 -4.74 -5.76
CA THR A 118 15.54 -4.01 -5.17
C THR A 118 15.67 -2.49 -5.38
N LEU A 119 16.89 -1.97 -5.34
CA LEU A 119 17.19 -0.57 -5.60
C LEU A 119 16.90 -0.19 -7.06
N ILE A 120 17.22 -1.07 -8.01
CA ILE A 120 16.84 -0.91 -9.42
C ILE A 120 15.31 -0.90 -9.57
N VAL A 121 14.59 -1.82 -8.91
CA VAL A 121 13.12 -1.84 -8.97
C VAL A 121 12.51 -0.55 -8.41
N ILE A 122 13.01 -0.06 -7.26
CA ILE A 122 12.57 1.22 -6.68
C ILE A 122 12.81 2.36 -7.65
N LEU A 123 13.99 2.41 -8.30
CA LEU A 123 14.31 3.43 -9.28
C LEU A 123 13.33 3.40 -10.46
N ILE A 124 13.02 2.22 -10.99
CA ILE A 124 12.05 2.04 -12.08
C ILE A 124 10.66 2.54 -11.65
N ILE A 125 10.21 2.22 -10.44
CA ILE A 125 8.93 2.68 -9.92
C ILE A 125 8.91 4.21 -9.79
N LEU A 126 9.97 4.81 -9.22
CA LEU A 126 10.08 6.26 -9.07
C LEU A 126 10.08 6.99 -10.42
N ILE A 127 10.83 6.47 -11.39
CA ILE A 127 10.83 7.01 -12.76
C ILE A 127 9.45 6.85 -13.38
N SER A 128 8.82 5.67 -13.28
CA SER A 128 7.48 5.42 -13.83
C SER A 128 6.43 6.39 -13.28
N VAL A 129 6.42 6.59 -11.95
CA VAL A 129 5.49 7.52 -11.30
C VAL A 129 5.81 8.98 -11.66
N SER A 130 7.08 9.38 -11.65
CA SER A 130 7.47 10.77 -11.95
C SER A 130 7.24 11.13 -13.42
N PHE A 131 7.50 10.18 -14.33
CA PHE A 131 7.28 10.36 -15.76
C PHE A 131 5.79 10.35 -16.09
N GLY A 132 4.99 9.49 -15.43
CA GLY A 132 3.54 9.52 -15.53
C GLY A 132 2.89 10.77 -14.93
N PHE A 133 3.56 11.46 -14.00
CA PHE A 133 3.10 12.73 -13.42
C PHE A 133 3.49 13.96 -14.27
N SER A 134 4.44 13.80 -15.20
CA SER A 134 4.97 14.91 -16.01
C SER A 134 4.28 15.06 -17.38
N HIS A 135 3.15 14.39 -17.62
CA HIS A 135 2.35 14.55 -18.84
C HIS A 135 0.87 14.77 -18.50
#